data_AF-A0A3D3LMN7-F1
#
_entry.id   AF-A0A3D3LMN7-F1
#
_cell.length_a   1.000
_cell.length_b   1.000
_cell.length_c   1.000
_cell.angle_alpha   90.00
_cell.angle_beta   90.00
_cell.angle_gamma   90.00
#
_symmetry.space_group_name_H-M   'P 1'
#
loop_
_entity.id
_entity.type
_entity.pdbx_description
1 polymer ?
#
loop_
_entity_poly.entity_id
_entity_poly.type
_entity_poly.pdbx_seq_one_letter_code
_entity_poly.pdbx_strand_id
1 'polypeptide(L)'
;SGLVAGGAHPSPIPHAHAVTTTTHKTLRGPRGGLILSNDLDLGKKFNSAIFPGIQGGPLMHVIAAKAVAFGEALQPDFKLYIQQVVNNARALADTLKGHGLDIVSGGTDNHLVLVDLRPKGLTGKVAEIALERASITCNKNGVPFDPEKPMITSGIRLGTPAATTRGFGVNEFQKVGDLIAEVLDAVAQSGAEEAPEAEAKVRAEVTELCGNFPIY
;
A
#
# COMPACT_ATOMS: atom_id res chain seq x y z
N SER A 1 -8.38 4.01 -6.03
CA SER A 1 -9.38 5.08 -6.21
C SER A 1 -8.78 6.44 -5.92
N GLY A 2 -8.08 6.64 -4.81
CA GLY A 2 -7.43 7.93 -4.52
C GLY A 2 -6.47 8.39 -5.61
N LEU A 3 -5.64 7.48 -6.16
CA LEU A 3 -4.73 7.85 -7.27
C LEU A 3 -5.46 8.35 -8.51
N VAL A 4 -6.64 7.77 -8.81
CA VAL A 4 -7.48 8.21 -9.93
C VAL A 4 -8.12 9.56 -9.61
N ALA A 5 -8.69 9.71 -8.40
CA ALA A 5 -9.31 10.97 -7.96
C ALA A 5 -8.30 12.13 -7.89
N GLY A 6 -7.07 11.86 -7.45
CA GLY A 6 -5.96 12.82 -7.44
C GLY A 6 -5.21 12.93 -8.77
N GLY A 7 -5.61 12.22 -9.81
CA GLY A 7 -5.07 12.36 -11.17
C GLY A 7 -3.66 11.79 -11.40
N ALA A 8 -3.10 10.99 -10.47
CA ALA A 8 -1.81 10.33 -10.66
C ALA A 8 -1.92 8.93 -11.30
N HIS A 9 -3.13 8.46 -11.61
CA HIS A 9 -3.36 7.23 -12.35
C HIS A 9 -4.52 7.40 -13.33
N PRO A 10 -4.44 6.84 -14.55
CA PRO A 10 -5.51 6.96 -15.55
C PRO A 10 -6.86 6.47 -15.02
N SER A 11 -7.93 7.17 -15.40
CA SER A 11 -9.28 6.78 -15.01
C SER A 11 -9.77 5.59 -15.84
N PRO A 12 -10.28 4.51 -15.21
CA PRO A 12 -10.90 3.42 -15.94
C PRO A 12 -12.34 3.74 -16.39
N ILE A 13 -12.95 4.82 -15.85
CA ILE A 13 -14.36 5.16 -16.06
C ILE A 13 -14.73 5.34 -17.54
N PRO A 14 -13.91 5.97 -18.40
CA PRO A 14 -14.24 6.11 -19.82
C PRO A 14 -14.25 4.79 -20.61
N HIS A 15 -13.65 3.72 -20.06
CA HIS A 15 -13.42 2.47 -20.79
C HIS A 15 -14.20 1.28 -20.24
N ALA A 16 -14.50 1.28 -18.94
CA ALA A 16 -15.15 0.17 -18.28
C ALA A 16 -16.67 0.36 -18.19
N HIS A 17 -17.44 -0.69 -18.50
CA HIS A 17 -18.90 -0.70 -18.32
C HIS A 17 -19.31 -0.58 -16.84
N ALA A 18 -18.51 -1.11 -15.93
CA ALA A 18 -18.71 -1.02 -14.49
C ALA A 18 -17.37 -0.88 -13.76
N VAL A 19 -17.32 0.01 -12.78
CA VAL A 19 -16.14 0.24 -11.93
C VAL A 19 -16.58 0.12 -10.47
N THR A 20 -15.97 -0.81 -9.74
CA THR A 20 -16.17 -0.94 -8.30
C THR A 20 -14.96 -0.42 -7.55
N THR A 21 -15.19 0.14 -6.36
CA THR A 21 -14.07 0.56 -5.52
C THR A 21 -14.41 0.58 -4.05
N THR A 22 -13.39 0.40 -3.22
CA THR A 22 -13.46 0.68 -1.78
C THR A 22 -13.17 2.15 -1.51
N THR A 23 -13.75 2.67 -0.44
CA THR A 23 -13.61 4.09 -0.03
C THR A 23 -12.48 4.36 0.96
N HIS A 24 -11.92 3.33 1.61
CA HIS A 24 -10.96 3.49 2.74
C HIS A 24 -9.47 3.43 2.40
N LYS A 25 -9.08 2.98 1.20
CA LYS A 25 -7.66 2.78 0.86
C LYS A 25 -7.01 4.10 0.48
N THR A 26 -6.52 4.22 -0.73
CA THR A 26 -5.89 5.46 -1.24
C THR A 26 -6.85 6.64 -1.29
N LEU A 27 -8.17 6.41 -1.25
CA LEU A 27 -9.18 7.48 -1.16
C LEU A 27 -9.38 8.02 0.27
N ARG A 28 -8.79 7.37 1.28
CA ARG A 28 -8.74 7.83 2.68
C ARG A 28 -10.09 8.11 3.35
N GLY A 29 -11.16 7.50 2.85
CA GLY A 29 -12.50 7.59 3.42
C GLY A 29 -12.85 6.49 4.42
N PRO A 30 -14.13 6.34 4.79
CA PRO A 30 -14.57 5.29 5.71
C PRO A 30 -14.56 3.91 5.03
N ARG A 31 -14.73 2.84 5.82
CA ARG A 31 -14.94 1.49 5.28
C ARG A 31 -16.28 1.40 4.54
N GLY A 32 -16.21 1.19 3.23
CA GLY A 32 -17.37 0.93 2.38
C GLY A 32 -16.98 0.82 0.91
N GLY A 33 -17.96 0.66 0.02
CA GLY A 33 -17.76 0.57 -1.42
C GLY A 33 -18.62 1.54 -2.25
N LEU A 34 -18.31 1.59 -3.55
CA LEU A 34 -19.05 2.24 -4.62
C LEU A 34 -19.13 1.30 -5.84
N ILE A 35 -20.23 1.41 -6.59
CA ILE A 35 -20.39 0.83 -7.92
C ILE A 35 -20.72 1.99 -8.86
N LEU A 36 -19.90 2.20 -9.88
CA LEU A 36 -20.01 3.30 -10.83
C LEU A 36 -20.20 2.73 -12.24
N SER A 37 -21.01 3.41 -13.05
CA SER A 37 -21.19 3.12 -14.47
C SER A 37 -21.62 4.38 -15.20
N ASN A 38 -21.19 4.52 -16.45
CA ASN A 38 -21.70 5.54 -17.37
C ASN A 38 -22.98 5.06 -18.10
N ASP A 39 -23.35 3.79 -17.96
CA ASP A 39 -24.57 3.20 -18.53
C ASP A 39 -25.69 3.20 -17.47
N LEU A 40 -26.75 3.97 -17.74
CA LEU A 40 -27.88 4.11 -16.83
C LEU A 40 -28.70 2.82 -16.66
N ASP A 41 -28.74 1.95 -17.67
CA ASP A 41 -29.47 0.69 -17.59
C ASP A 41 -28.70 -0.35 -16.78
N LEU A 42 -27.37 -0.35 -16.87
CA LEU A 42 -26.53 -1.06 -15.91
C LEU A 42 -26.67 -0.49 -14.49
N GLY A 43 -26.69 0.83 -14.34
CA GLY A 43 -26.92 1.50 -13.06
C GLY A 43 -28.22 1.07 -12.37
N LYS A 44 -29.33 0.99 -13.12
CA LYS A 44 -30.61 0.46 -12.60
C LYS A 44 -30.47 -0.98 -12.11
N LYS A 45 -29.83 -1.85 -12.90
CA LYS A 45 -29.61 -3.26 -12.53
C LYS A 45 -28.76 -3.38 -11.26
N PHE A 46 -27.71 -2.57 -11.13
CA PHE A 46 -26.87 -2.56 -9.93
C PHE A 46 -27.64 -2.09 -8.69
N ASN A 47 -28.42 -1.01 -8.81
CA ASN A 47 -29.26 -0.53 -7.72
C ASN A 47 -30.23 -1.61 -7.23
N SER A 48 -30.96 -2.26 -8.16
CA SER A 48 -31.89 -3.34 -7.82
C SER A 48 -31.21 -4.57 -7.22
N ALA A 49 -30.00 -4.90 -7.68
CA ALA A 49 -29.22 -5.99 -7.12
C ALA A 49 -28.78 -5.71 -5.68
N ILE A 50 -28.41 -4.47 -5.35
CA ILE A 50 -28.07 -4.06 -3.97
C ILE A 50 -29.30 -4.06 -3.09
N PHE A 51 -30.37 -3.36 -3.50
CA PHE A 51 -31.64 -3.31 -2.78
C PHE A 51 -32.79 -3.42 -3.78
N PRO A 52 -33.74 -4.36 -3.59
CA PRO A 52 -33.93 -5.24 -2.42
C PRO A 52 -33.13 -6.56 -2.47
N GLY A 53 -32.16 -6.70 -3.38
CA GLY A 53 -31.49 -7.99 -3.62
C GLY A 53 -30.65 -8.54 -2.47
N ILE A 54 -29.52 -7.90 -2.13
CA ILE A 54 -28.52 -8.45 -1.19
C ILE A 54 -28.29 -7.63 0.09
N GLN A 55 -28.85 -6.43 0.17
CA GLN A 55 -28.78 -5.54 1.34
C GLN A 55 -30.17 -5.04 1.72
N GLY A 56 -30.32 -4.66 3.00
CA GLY A 56 -31.50 -4.01 3.55
C GLY A 56 -31.28 -2.51 3.75
N GLY A 57 -31.41 -2.03 4.99
CA GLY A 57 -31.26 -0.61 5.33
C GLY A 57 -29.83 -0.08 5.13
N PRO A 58 -29.66 1.12 4.52
CA PRO A 58 -28.34 1.71 4.29
C PRO A 58 -27.69 2.22 5.58
N LEU A 59 -26.36 2.11 5.68
CA LEU A 59 -25.58 2.69 6.77
C LEU A 59 -25.37 4.21 6.55
N MET A 60 -26.37 5.01 6.91
CA MET A 60 -26.38 6.45 6.64
C MET A 60 -25.20 7.22 7.26
N HIS A 61 -24.71 6.79 8.43
CA HIS A 61 -23.50 7.35 9.06
C HIS A 61 -22.24 7.12 8.20
N VAL A 62 -22.11 5.95 7.56
CA VAL A 62 -21.01 5.67 6.62
C VAL A 62 -21.18 6.48 5.34
N ILE A 63 -22.41 6.65 4.84
CA ILE A 63 -22.68 7.46 3.64
C ILE A 63 -22.30 8.93 3.89
N ALA A 64 -22.66 9.48 5.06
CA ALA A 64 -22.23 10.82 5.47
C ALA A 64 -20.70 10.96 5.52
N ALA A 65 -20.00 9.99 6.12
CA ALA A 65 -18.53 9.99 6.16
C ALA A 65 -17.89 9.86 4.75
N LYS A 66 -18.52 9.15 3.81
CA LYS A 66 -18.06 9.12 2.41
C LYS A 66 -18.16 10.51 1.76
N ALA A 67 -19.24 11.24 2.02
CA ALA A 67 -19.41 12.59 1.49
C ALA A 67 -18.30 13.53 1.98
N VAL A 68 -17.90 13.45 3.26
CA VAL A 68 -16.75 14.18 3.81
C VAL A 68 -15.47 13.82 3.08
N ALA A 69 -15.18 12.52 2.93
CA ALA A 69 -13.97 12.06 2.24
C ALA A 69 -13.93 12.48 0.76
N PHE A 70 -15.07 12.54 0.08
CA PHE A 70 -15.12 13.05 -1.30
C PHE A 70 -14.90 14.57 -1.34
N GLY A 71 -15.41 15.31 -0.36
CA GLY A 71 -15.11 16.73 -0.19
C GLY A 71 -13.62 17.00 -0.02
N GLU A 72 -12.93 16.19 0.79
CA GLU A 72 -11.46 16.24 0.91
C GLU A 72 -10.76 15.89 -0.42
N ALA A 73 -11.20 14.82 -1.09
CA ALA A 73 -10.59 14.37 -2.34
C ALA A 73 -10.72 15.38 -3.50
N LEU A 74 -11.71 16.29 -3.41
CA LEU A 74 -11.90 17.39 -4.36
C LEU A 74 -11.01 18.61 -4.08
N GLN A 75 -10.36 18.67 -2.92
CA GLN A 75 -9.47 19.80 -2.59
C GLN A 75 -8.16 19.73 -3.40
N PRO A 76 -7.58 20.88 -3.80
CA PRO A 76 -6.32 20.92 -4.54
C PRO A 76 -5.18 20.15 -3.85
N ASP A 77 -5.08 20.23 -2.52
CA ASP A 77 -4.02 19.59 -1.75
C ASP A 77 -4.08 18.06 -1.81
N PHE A 78 -5.25 17.47 -2.08
CA PHE A 78 -5.37 16.02 -2.25
C PHE A 78 -4.59 15.53 -3.48
N LYS A 79 -4.55 16.32 -4.56
CA LYS A 79 -3.73 16.02 -5.75
C LYS A 79 -2.24 16.04 -5.42
N LEU A 80 -1.79 17.03 -4.63
CA LEU A 80 -0.39 17.12 -4.17
C LEU A 80 -0.03 15.92 -3.29
N TYR A 81 -0.90 15.58 -2.33
CA TYR A 81 -0.77 14.39 -1.49
C TYR A 81 -0.62 13.11 -2.33
N ILE A 82 -1.50 12.90 -3.32
CA ILE A 82 -1.46 11.71 -4.18
C ILE A 82 -0.18 11.67 -5.03
N GLN A 83 0.31 12.80 -5.52
CA GLN A 83 1.59 12.86 -6.21
C GLN A 83 2.75 12.47 -5.29
N GLN A 84 2.73 12.94 -4.04
CA GLN A 84 3.73 12.58 -3.03
C GLN A 84 3.70 11.07 -2.73
N VAL A 85 2.51 10.46 -2.65
CA VAL A 85 2.37 9.00 -2.47
C VAL A 85 3.12 8.22 -3.55
N VAL A 86 3.00 8.62 -4.82
CA VAL A 86 3.70 7.97 -5.94
C VAL A 86 5.20 8.24 -5.90
N ASN A 87 5.61 9.49 -5.63
CA ASN A 87 7.04 9.84 -5.51
C ASN A 87 7.73 9.04 -4.40
N ASN A 88 7.06 8.91 -3.26
CA ASN A 88 7.52 8.11 -2.13
C ASN A 88 7.66 6.62 -2.49
N ALA A 89 6.71 6.08 -3.27
CA ALA A 89 6.77 4.68 -3.68
C ALA A 89 7.95 4.40 -4.64
N ARG A 90 8.24 5.34 -5.54
CA ARG A 90 9.42 5.28 -6.41
C ARG A 90 10.71 5.35 -5.61
N ALA A 91 10.80 6.29 -4.66
CA ALA A 91 11.96 6.41 -3.78
C ALA A 91 12.23 5.13 -2.98
N LEU A 92 11.18 4.52 -2.43
CA LEU A 92 11.29 3.24 -1.73
C LEU A 92 11.77 2.12 -2.68
N ALA A 93 11.18 1.99 -3.87
CA ALA A 93 11.58 1.00 -4.86
C ALA A 93 13.04 1.17 -5.29
N ASP A 94 13.48 2.39 -5.59
CA ASP A 94 14.85 2.67 -6.02
C ASP A 94 15.87 2.40 -4.91
N THR A 95 15.53 2.73 -3.67
CA THR A 95 16.38 2.44 -2.50
C THR A 95 16.55 0.93 -2.32
N LEU A 96 15.45 0.17 -2.34
CA LEU A 96 15.49 -1.28 -2.18
C LEU A 96 16.26 -1.96 -3.33
N LYS A 97 16.14 -1.47 -4.57
CA LYS A 97 17.00 -1.92 -5.69
C LYS A 97 18.47 -1.65 -5.43
N GLY A 98 18.81 -0.48 -4.88
CA GLY A 98 20.18 -0.13 -4.49
C GLY A 98 20.79 -1.09 -3.48
N HIS A 99 19.96 -1.70 -2.63
CA HIS A 99 20.34 -2.74 -1.67
C HIS A 99 20.31 -4.17 -2.24
N GLY A 100 20.19 -4.33 -3.56
CA GLY A 100 20.28 -5.63 -4.21
C GLY A 100 19.01 -6.49 -4.13
N LEU A 101 17.86 -5.90 -3.76
CA LEU A 101 16.55 -6.54 -3.96
C LEU A 101 16.09 -6.32 -5.40
N ASP A 102 15.24 -7.22 -5.90
CA ASP A 102 14.56 -7.01 -7.18
C ASP A 102 13.14 -6.49 -6.96
N ILE A 103 12.65 -5.67 -7.89
CA ILE A 103 11.31 -5.09 -7.85
C ILE A 103 10.55 -5.62 -9.05
N VAL A 104 9.43 -6.31 -8.80
CA VAL A 104 8.61 -6.84 -9.88
C VAL A 104 8.22 -5.69 -10.82
N SER A 105 8.43 -5.88 -12.12
CA SER A 105 8.30 -4.87 -13.20
C SER A 105 9.36 -3.76 -13.25
N GLY A 106 10.42 -3.83 -12.43
CA GLY A 106 11.57 -2.93 -12.43
C GLY A 106 11.38 -1.61 -11.65
N GLY A 107 10.17 -1.36 -11.14
CA GLY A 107 9.84 -0.13 -10.42
C GLY A 107 8.36 -0.05 -10.05
N THR A 108 7.84 1.17 -9.94
CA THR A 108 6.41 1.41 -9.70
C THR A 108 5.94 2.73 -10.29
N ASP A 109 4.71 2.72 -10.80
CA ASP A 109 3.97 3.90 -11.25
C ASP A 109 2.78 4.23 -10.36
N ASN A 110 2.70 3.61 -9.18
CA ASN A 110 1.59 3.80 -8.26
C ASN A 110 2.07 3.88 -6.81
N HIS A 111 1.24 3.44 -5.86
CA HIS A 111 1.41 3.62 -4.43
C HIS A 111 2.01 2.40 -3.72
N LEU A 112 2.33 1.33 -4.45
CA LEU A 112 2.85 0.10 -3.88
C LEU A 112 4.11 -0.36 -4.62
N VAL A 113 4.91 -1.16 -3.92
CA VAL A 113 6.12 -1.81 -4.40
C VAL A 113 5.98 -3.30 -4.10
N LEU A 114 6.19 -4.15 -5.10
CA LEU A 114 6.26 -5.59 -4.94
C LEU A 114 7.72 -6.02 -5.04
N VAL A 115 8.29 -6.42 -3.91
CA VAL A 115 9.70 -6.75 -3.76
C VAL A 115 9.86 -8.26 -3.89
N ASP A 116 10.81 -8.67 -4.73
CA ASP A 116 11.27 -10.04 -4.86
C ASP A 116 12.49 -10.26 -3.96
N LEU A 117 12.37 -11.23 -3.06
CA LEU A 117 13.35 -11.52 -2.02
C LEU A 117 14.35 -12.61 -2.43
N ARG A 118 14.13 -13.27 -3.57
CA ARG A 118 15.01 -14.34 -4.08
C ARG A 118 16.47 -13.93 -4.23
N PRO A 119 16.83 -12.69 -4.65
CA PRO A 119 18.23 -12.25 -4.68
C PRO A 119 18.96 -12.37 -3.34
N LYS A 120 18.23 -12.29 -2.21
CA LYS A 120 18.76 -12.48 -0.86
C LYS A 120 18.51 -13.88 -0.29
N GLY A 121 17.93 -14.79 -1.06
CA GLY A 121 17.61 -16.15 -0.61
C GLY A 121 16.55 -16.21 0.49
N LEU A 122 15.71 -15.17 0.64
CA LEU A 122 14.69 -15.07 1.68
C LEU A 122 13.30 -15.41 1.15
N THR A 123 12.44 -15.91 2.05
CA THR A 123 11.02 -16.08 1.79
C THR A 123 10.21 -14.91 2.33
N GLY A 124 9.03 -14.68 1.75
CA GLY A 124 8.10 -13.64 2.19
C GLY A 124 7.65 -13.84 3.64
N LYS A 125 7.46 -15.09 4.09
CA LYS A 125 7.10 -15.41 5.48
C LYS A 125 8.19 -14.99 6.47
N VAL A 126 9.45 -15.31 6.17
CA VAL A 126 10.58 -14.93 7.03
C VAL A 126 10.72 -13.41 7.08
N ALA A 127 10.71 -12.75 5.91
CA ALA A 127 10.83 -11.30 5.81
C ALA A 127 9.70 -10.57 6.55
N GLU A 128 8.45 -11.00 6.38
CA GLU A 128 7.29 -10.40 7.05
C GLU A 128 7.42 -10.43 8.58
N ILE A 129 7.85 -11.58 9.15
CA ILE A 129 8.00 -11.74 10.60
C ILE A 129 9.18 -10.93 11.13
N ALA A 130 10.33 -10.98 10.46
CA ALA A 130 11.52 -10.22 10.87
C ALA A 130 11.25 -8.70 10.85
N LEU A 131 10.60 -8.21 9.79
CA LEU A 131 10.21 -6.80 9.68
C LEU A 131 9.17 -6.42 10.75
N GLU A 132 8.22 -7.30 11.07
CA GLU A 132 7.26 -7.06 12.16
C GLU A 132 7.95 -6.90 13.52
N ARG A 133 8.94 -7.74 13.84
CA ARG A 133 9.76 -7.59 15.06
C ARG A 133 10.54 -6.28 15.11
N ALA A 134 10.92 -5.76 13.94
CA ALA A 134 11.53 -4.46 13.74
C ALA A 134 10.52 -3.28 13.67
N SER A 135 9.23 -3.53 13.94
CA SER A 135 8.13 -2.54 13.87
C SER A 135 7.86 -1.97 12.47
N ILE A 136 8.16 -2.74 11.43
CA ILE A 136 7.83 -2.43 10.03
C ILE A 136 6.75 -3.41 9.56
N THR A 137 5.52 -2.92 9.40
CA THR A 137 4.41 -3.76 8.93
C THR A 137 4.39 -3.85 7.41
N CYS A 138 4.49 -5.07 6.88
CA CYS A 138 4.25 -5.38 5.47
C CYS A 138 3.39 -6.63 5.33
N ASN A 139 3.13 -7.07 4.09
CA ASN A 139 2.53 -8.36 3.84
C ASN A 139 3.43 -9.20 2.93
N LYS A 140 3.60 -10.49 3.25
CA LYS A 140 4.14 -11.46 2.29
C LYS A 140 3.24 -11.55 1.06
N ASN A 141 3.83 -11.73 -0.10
CA ASN A 141 3.12 -11.70 -1.37
C ASN A 141 3.83 -12.58 -2.39
N GLY A 142 3.04 -13.34 -3.16
CA GLY A 142 3.59 -14.08 -4.29
C GLY A 142 4.20 -13.16 -5.34
N VAL A 143 5.27 -13.61 -6.00
CA VAL A 143 5.88 -12.95 -7.16
C VAL A 143 5.59 -13.72 -8.44
N PRO A 144 5.82 -13.16 -9.65
CA PRO A 144 5.70 -13.93 -10.88
C PRO A 144 6.61 -15.17 -10.87
N PHE A 145 6.05 -16.32 -11.26
CA PHE A 145 6.75 -17.61 -11.24
C PHE A 145 7.33 -17.96 -9.86
N ASP A 146 6.55 -17.71 -8.81
CA ASP A 146 6.95 -18.00 -7.43
C ASP A 146 7.23 -19.50 -7.23
N PRO A 147 8.44 -19.91 -6.82
CA PRO A 147 8.73 -21.30 -6.48
C PRO A 147 8.11 -21.72 -5.14
N GLU A 148 7.75 -20.76 -4.29
CA GLU A 148 7.25 -21.01 -2.94
C GLU A 148 5.73 -21.23 -2.90
N LYS A 149 5.27 -21.89 -1.83
CA LYS A 149 3.85 -22.12 -1.60
C LYS A 149 3.12 -20.82 -1.25
N PRO A 150 1.80 -20.69 -1.50
CA PRO A 150 1.02 -19.49 -1.20
C PRO A 150 1.09 -18.98 0.25
N MET A 151 1.39 -19.87 1.22
CA MET A 151 1.53 -19.51 2.64
C MET A 151 2.95 -19.04 3.03
N ILE A 152 3.92 -19.17 2.12
CA ILE A 152 5.34 -18.83 2.32
C ILE A 152 5.72 -17.64 1.42
N THR A 153 5.53 -17.78 0.10
CA THR A 153 5.82 -16.81 -0.97
C THR A 153 7.29 -16.36 -1.06
N SER A 154 7.69 -15.78 -2.18
CA SER A 154 9.05 -15.26 -2.40
C SER A 154 9.15 -13.73 -2.38
N GLY A 155 8.11 -13.02 -1.94
CA GLY A 155 8.10 -11.56 -1.95
C GLY A 155 7.35 -10.92 -0.80
N ILE A 156 7.48 -9.59 -0.71
CA ILE A 156 6.71 -8.73 0.19
C ILE A 156 6.13 -7.56 -0.60
N ARG A 157 4.97 -7.08 -0.16
CA ARG A 157 4.32 -5.90 -0.72
C ARG A 157 4.34 -4.76 0.29
N LEU A 158 4.84 -3.62 -0.17
CA LEU A 158 4.97 -2.39 0.60
C LEU A 158 4.10 -1.30 -0.04
N GLY A 159 3.61 -0.37 0.75
CA GLY A 159 2.78 0.73 0.27
C GLY A 159 3.03 2.01 1.03
N THR A 160 2.95 3.14 0.32
CA THR A 160 3.29 4.46 0.84
C THR A 160 2.12 5.34 1.36
N PRO A 161 0.82 5.08 1.11
CA PRO A 161 -0.25 6.01 1.49
C PRO A 161 -0.34 6.34 2.98
N ALA A 162 -0.12 5.36 3.85
CA ALA A 162 -0.29 5.53 5.29
C ALA A 162 0.75 6.49 5.88
N ALA A 163 2.04 6.23 5.68
CA ALA A 163 3.10 7.10 6.17
C ALA A 163 3.12 8.46 5.45
N THR A 164 2.77 8.51 4.16
CA THR A 164 2.63 9.80 3.45
C THR A 164 1.53 10.66 4.08
N THR A 165 0.43 10.05 4.57
CA THR A 165 -0.64 10.79 5.28
C THR A 165 -0.13 11.41 6.58
N ARG A 166 0.84 10.77 7.24
CA ARG A 166 1.49 11.30 8.45
C ARG A 166 2.50 12.41 8.16
N GLY A 167 2.85 12.63 6.89
CA GLY A 167 3.80 13.66 6.45
C GLY A 167 5.13 13.13 5.94
N PHE A 168 5.31 11.81 5.79
CA PHE A 168 6.57 11.26 5.24
C PHE A 168 6.77 11.71 3.80
N GLY A 169 7.98 12.20 3.50
CA GLY A 169 8.44 12.55 2.16
C GLY A 169 9.42 11.51 1.59
N VAL A 170 10.12 11.93 0.53
CA VAL A 170 11.04 11.07 -0.22
C VAL A 170 12.19 10.59 0.68
N ASN A 171 12.78 11.49 1.47
CA ASN A 171 13.93 11.18 2.32
C ASN A 171 13.55 10.16 3.39
N GLU A 172 12.36 10.29 3.99
CA GLU A 172 11.87 9.35 4.97
C GLU A 172 11.63 7.97 4.34
N PHE A 173 11.12 7.90 3.11
CA PHE A 173 10.94 6.63 2.41
C PHE A 173 12.24 5.99 1.93
N GLN A 174 13.27 6.78 1.63
CA GLN A 174 14.64 6.26 1.45
C GLN A 174 15.15 5.64 2.75
N LYS A 175 15.04 6.37 3.88
CA LYS A 175 15.42 5.82 5.19
C LYS A 175 14.65 4.56 5.54
N VAL A 176 13.34 4.49 5.27
CA VAL A 176 12.54 3.27 5.43
C VAL A 176 13.08 2.13 4.56
N GLY A 177 13.47 2.41 3.31
CA GLY A 177 14.12 1.44 2.44
C GLY A 177 15.43 0.90 3.01
N ASP A 178 16.27 1.78 3.56
CA ASP A 178 17.52 1.40 4.22
C ASP A 178 17.28 0.51 5.45
N LEU A 179 16.31 0.86 6.29
CA LEU A 179 15.95 0.09 7.48
C LEU A 179 15.40 -1.30 7.13
N ILE A 180 14.58 -1.40 6.07
CA ILE A 180 14.11 -2.69 5.55
C ILE A 180 15.30 -3.53 5.08
N ALA A 181 16.19 -2.94 4.27
CA ALA A 181 17.36 -3.63 3.77
C ALA A 181 18.27 -4.14 4.90
N GLU A 182 18.50 -3.33 5.94
CA GLU A 182 19.32 -3.73 7.09
C GLU A 182 18.78 -4.98 7.79
N VAL A 183 17.47 -5.06 8.04
CA VAL A 183 16.85 -6.26 8.63
C VAL A 183 17.01 -7.46 7.69
N LEU A 184 16.67 -7.30 6.41
CA LEU A 184 16.72 -8.40 5.45
C LEU A 184 18.14 -8.93 5.24
N ASP A 185 19.14 -8.04 5.17
CA ASP A 185 20.54 -8.44 5.05
C ASP A 185 21.04 -9.17 6.30
N ALA A 186 20.68 -8.68 7.49
CA ALA A 186 21.06 -9.34 8.73
C ALA A 186 20.45 -10.76 8.84
N VAL A 187 19.18 -10.93 8.46
CA VAL A 187 18.52 -12.25 8.43
C VAL A 187 19.15 -13.17 7.38
N ALA A 188 19.43 -12.65 6.18
CA ALA A 188 20.07 -13.44 5.13
C ALA A 188 21.48 -13.91 5.55
N GLN A 189 22.24 -13.07 6.26
CA GLN A 189 23.60 -13.38 6.71
C GLN A 189 23.64 -14.27 7.96
N SER A 190 22.63 -14.23 8.83
CA SER A 190 22.60 -15.03 10.05
C SER A 190 22.42 -16.53 9.76
N GLY A 191 21.87 -16.88 8.59
CA GLY A 191 21.49 -18.26 8.25
C GLY A 191 20.32 -18.78 9.09
N ALA A 192 19.66 -17.90 9.84
CA ALA A 192 18.47 -18.18 10.65
C ALA A 192 17.26 -17.40 10.11
N GLU A 193 16.07 -17.68 10.64
CA GLU A 193 14.86 -16.91 10.30
C GLU A 193 14.76 -15.57 11.07
N GLU A 194 15.83 -15.17 11.76
CA GLU A 194 15.84 -13.99 12.63
C GLU A 194 17.24 -13.37 12.78
N ALA A 195 17.25 -12.09 13.14
CA ALA A 195 18.44 -11.31 13.45
C ALA A 195 18.17 -10.33 14.61
N PRO A 196 18.08 -10.82 15.86
CA PRO A 196 17.51 -10.06 16.98
C PRO A 196 18.21 -8.72 17.27
N GLU A 197 19.52 -8.64 17.09
CA GLU A 197 20.28 -7.39 17.30
C GLU A 197 19.93 -6.32 16.26
N ALA A 198 19.89 -6.70 14.98
CA ALA A 198 19.50 -5.80 13.88
C ALA A 198 18.03 -5.41 13.97
N GLU A 199 17.14 -6.37 14.25
CA GLU A 199 15.70 -6.13 14.46
C GLU A 199 15.46 -5.14 15.61
N ALA A 200 16.17 -5.30 16.74
CA ALA A 200 16.04 -4.40 17.89
C ALA A 200 16.59 -3.00 17.60
N LYS A 201 17.71 -2.90 16.89
CA LYS A 201 18.28 -1.62 16.44
C LYS A 201 17.31 -0.90 15.50
N VAL A 202 16.85 -1.57 14.45
CA VAL A 202 15.91 -0.99 13.49
C VAL A 202 14.59 -0.61 14.15
N ARG A 203 14.08 -1.40 15.11
CA ARG A 203 12.90 -1.02 15.89
C ARG A 203 13.08 0.32 16.61
N ALA A 204 14.24 0.57 17.19
CA ALA A 204 14.52 1.84 17.87
C ALA A 204 14.51 3.01 16.86
N GLU A 205 15.17 2.85 15.71
CA GLU A 205 15.21 3.86 14.65
C GLU A 205 13.82 4.12 14.02
N VAL A 206 13.01 3.08 13.82
CA VAL A 206 11.62 3.20 13.36
C VAL A 206 10.77 3.97 14.36
N THR A 207 10.95 3.69 15.67
CA THR A 207 10.23 4.38 16.74
C THR A 207 10.58 5.87 16.77
N GLU A 208 11.86 6.21 16.66
CA GLU A 208 12.34 7.60 16.58
C GLU A 208 11.80 8.29 15.33
N LEU A 209 11.95 7.67 14.16
CA LEU A 209 11.45 8.21 12.89
C LEU A 209 9.94 8.49 12.97
N CYS A 210 9.17 7.55 13.51
CA CYS A 210 7.73 7.73 13.67
C CYS A 210 7.37 8.81 14.71
N GLY A 211 8.20 9.04 15.73
CA GLY A 211 7.99 10.08 16.74
C GLY A 211 8.03 11.50 16.19
N ASN A 212 8.69 11.71 15.05
CA ASN A 212 8.81 13.01 14.39
C ASN A 212 7.55 13.44 13.61
N PHE A 213 6.54 12.56 13.49
CA PHE A 213 5.35 12.80 12.67
C PHE A 213 4.06 12.52 13.45
N PRO A 214 3.00 13.33 13.27
CA PRO A 214 1.71 13.07 13.90
C PRO A 214 1.12 11.72 13.46
N ILE A 215 0.20 11.17 14.26
CA ILE A 215 -0.56 9.97 13.87
C ILE A 215 -1.68 10.34 12.89
N TYR A 216 -2.32 11.50 13.08
CA TYR A 216 -3.32 12.11 12.20
C TYR A 216 -3.15 13.63 12.17
#